data_AF-X0YK33-F1
#
_entry.id   AF-X0YK33-F1
#
_cell.length_a   1.000
_cell.length_b   1.000
_cell.length_c   1.000
_cell.angle_alpha   90.00
_cell.angle_beta   90.00
_cell.angle_gamma   90.00
#
_symmetry.space_group_name_H-M   'P 1'
#
loop_
_entity.id
_entity.type
_entity.pdbx_description
1 polymer ?
#
loop_
_entity_poly.entity_id
_entity_poly.type
_entity_poly.pdbx_seq_one_letter_code
_entity_poly.pdbx_strand_id
1 'polypeptide(L)'
;VFSTPNCTLCLKVKKMLEELKKLYPRAEIREMDIVSEDALALNKALCARAYLPTTARAKAPAVFSANRGLVGDDITLDALKELAERARGLAAPWELRLHKLLDSDTVALEQYMTYTPLVIIGAGLADGINPCAYAAIIFFITYLTYIKKSRAEILLAGLLFISAVFVTYLAIGVALYGLLRTMGEVSVTLNRILYSVMALLLAVAVGLSLGDGIRCLQGRPQQMKLKLP
;
A
#
# COMPACT_ATOMS: atom_id res chain seq x y z
N VAL A 1 12.89 -0.67 -18.83
CA VAL A 1 12.08 0.31 -18.08
C VAL A 1 11.16 -0.45 -17.15
N PHE A 2 11.15 -0.06 -15.88
CA PHE A 2 10.19 -0.52 -14.90
C PHE A 2 9.04 0.48 -14.86
N SER A 3 7.85 -0.08 -15.00
CA SER A 3 6.60 0.63 -15.18
C SER A 3 5.64 0.05 -14.16
N THR A 4 4.73 0.89 -13.65
CA THR A 4 3.55 0.39 -12.95
C THR A 4 2.36 0.90 -13.72
N PRO A 5 1.31 0.09 -13.80
CA PRO A 5 0.10 0.56 -14.41
C PRO A 5 -0.48 1.75 -13.65
N ASN A 6 -1.30 2.54 -14.35
CA ASN A 6 -1.99 3.66 -13.73
C ASN A 6 -1.09 4.80 -13.18
N CYS A 7 0.11 4.93 -13.74
CA CYS A 7 1.10 5.94 -13.36
C CYS A 7 1.24 7.00 -14.47
N THR A 8 0.86 8.24 -14.16
CA THR A 8 0.91 9.37 -15.10
C THR A 8 2.34 9.70 -15.54
N LEU A 9 3.29 9.66 -14.61
CA LEU A 9 4.72 9.82 -14.90
C LEU A 9 5.24 8.70 -15.81
N CYS A 10 4.76 7.46 -15.63
CA CYS A 10 5.15 6.32 -16.43
C CYS A 10 4.69 6.48 -17.88
N LEU A 11 3.47 7.00 -18.11
CA LEU A 11 2.99 7.35 -19.45
C LEU A 11 3.85 8.42 -20.12
N LYS A 12 4.29 9.43 -19.37
CA LYS A 12 5.20 10.48 -19.89
C LYS A 12 6.56 9.88 -20.29
N VAL A 13 7.15 9.04 -19.44
CA VAL A 13 8.42 8.37 -19.72
C VAL A 13 8.30 7.43 -20.93
N LYS A 14 7.18 6.71 -21.10
CA LYS A 14 6.94 5.88 -22.29
C LYS A 14 7.03 6.67 -23.59
N LYS A 15 6.39 7.84 -23.66
CA LYS A 15 6.48 8.73 -24.84
C LYS A 15 7.92 9.17 -25.12
N MET A 16 8.67 9.51 -24.07
CA MET A 16 10.08 9.90 -24.20
C MET A 16 10.96 8.75 -24.70
N LEU A 17 10.67 7.51 -24.28
CA LEU A 17 11.38 6.32 -24.77
C LEU A 17 11.06 6.01 -26.23
N GLU A 18 9.83 6.27 -26.70
CA GLU A 18 9.49 6.16 -28.12
C GLU A 18 10.26 7.17 -28.98
N GLU A 19 10.39 8.42 -28.51
CA GLU A 19 11.24 9.43 -29.16
C GLU A 19 12.71 9.01 -29.17
N LEU A 20 13.22 8.49 -28.04
CA LEU A 20 14.58 7.99 -27.94
C LEU A 20 14.85 6.85 -28.93
N LYS A 21 13.89 5.93 -29.12
CA LYS A 21 14.01 4.82 -30.06
C LYS A 21 14.13 5.27 -31.52
N LYS A 22 13.53 6.41 -31.89
CA LYS A 22 13.71 7.01 -33.22
C LYS A 22 15.13 7.53 -33.42
N LEU A 23 15.75 8.08 -32.37
CA LEU A 23 17.13 8.58 -32.41
C LEU A 23 18.17 7.44 -32.34
N TYR A 24 17.86 6.37 -31.60
CA TYR A 24 18.73 5.21 -31.39
C TYR A 24 18.05 3.91 -31.81
N PRO A 25 17.91 3.63 -33.12
CA PRO A 25 17.13 2.48 -33.60
C PRO A 25 17.73 1.12 -33.24
N ARG A 26 19.02 1.07 -32.86
CA ARG A 26 19.70 -0.15 -32.38
C ARG A 26 19.51 -0.41 -30.88
N ALA A 27 18.90 0.52 -30.13
CA ALA A 27 18.68 0.34 -28.71
C ALA A 27 17.50 -0.60 -28.46
N GLU A 28 17.73 -1.69 -27.72
CA GLU A 28 16.68 -2.56 -27.23
C GLU A 28 16.09 -1.99 -25.94
N ILE A 29 14.79 -1.74 -25.92
CA ILE A 29 14.07 -1.24 -24.75
C ILE A 29 13.05 -2.29 -24.34
N ARG A 30 13.30 -2.93 -23.20
CA ARG A 30 12.36 -3.87 -22.57
C ARG A 30 11.54 -3.17 -21.49
N GLU A 31 10.22 -3.31 -21.53
CA GLU A 31 9.33 -2.91 -20.44
C GLU A 31 9.08 -4.08 -19.49
N MET A 32 9.08 -3.81 -18.19
CA MET A 32 8.78 -4.77 -17.13
C MET A 32 7.83 -4.11 -16.13
N ASP A 33 6.79 -4.83 -15.74
CA ASP A 33 5.87 -4.38 -14.70
C ASP A 33 6.50 -4.62 -13.33
N ILE A 34 6.72 -3.54 -12.57
CA ILE A 34 7.33 -3.58 -11.24
C ILE A 34 6.50 -4.36 -10.22
N VAL A 35 5.21 -4.62 -10.51
CA VAL A 35 4.33 -5.44 -9.69
C VAL A 35 4.71 -6.92 -9.75
N SER A 36 5.34 -7.37 -10.84
CA SER A 36 5.81 -8.76 -10.96
C SER A 36 7.03 -9.02 -10.05
N GLU A 37 7.05 -10.19 -9.41
CA GLU A 37 8.10 -10.56 -8.44
C GLU A 37 9.50 -10.53 -9.07
N ASP A 38 9.64 -11.07 -10.28
CA ASP A 38 10.90 -11.10 -11.03
C ASP A 38 11.40 -9.69 -11.39
N ALA A 39 10.50 -8.81 -11.83
CA ALA A 39 10.86 -7.44 -12.17
C ALA A 39 11.18 -6.62 -10.93
N LEU A 40 10.47 -6.84 -9.83
CA LEU A 40 10.74 -6.20 -8.55
C LEU A 40 12.14 -6.58 -8.04
N ALA A 41 12.47 -7.87 -8.09
CA ALA A 41 13.79 -8.38 -7.71
C ALA A 41 14.89 -7.77 -8.59
N LEU A 42 14.67 -7.74 -9.91
CA LEU A 42 15.63 -7.14 -10.84
C LEU A 42 15.78 -5.62 -10.63
N ASN A 43 14.69 -4.90 -10.36
CA ASN A 43 14.73 -3.46 -10.07
C ASN A 43 15.60 -3.16 -8.85
N LYS A 44 15.40 -3.90 -7.75
CA LYS A 44 16.20 -3.76 -6.52
C LYS A 44 17.68 -4.04 -6.78
N ALA A 45 17.98 -5.11 -7.50
CA ALA A 45 19.35 -5.49 -7.87
C ALA A 45 20.03 -4.40 -8.71
N LEU A 46 19.32 -3.83 -9.69
CA LEU A 46 19.82 -2.75 -10.53
C LEU A 46 20.00 -1.44 -9.76
N CYS A 47 19.10 -1.11 -8.82
CA CYS A 47 19.27 0.04 -7.93
C CYS A 47 20.54 -0.08 -7.09
N ALA A 48 20.78 -1.25 -6.49
CA ALA A 48 21.97 -1.50 -5.69
C ALA A 48 23.25 -1.40 -6.53
N ARG A 49 23.26 -1.99 -7.73
CA ARG A 49 24.38 -1.90 -8.67
C ARG A 49 24.66 -0.47 -9.15
N ALA A 50 23.61 0.33 -9.31
CA ALA A 50 23.72 1.73 -9.72
C ALA A 50 23.99 2.68 -8.54
N TYR A 51 24.25 2.17 -7.32
CA TYR A 51 24.47 2.94 -6.10
C TYR A 51 23.35 3.95 -5.79
N LEU A 52 22.11 3.61 -6.16
CA LEU A 52 20.94 4.42 -5.84
C LEU A 52 20.53 4.24 -4.37
N PRO A 53 19.97 5.28 -3.73
CA PRO A 53 19.49 5.18 -2.36
C PRO A 53 18.40 4.12 -2.23
N THR A 54 18.25 3.54 -1.04
CA THR A 54 17.21 2.54 -0.74
C THR A 54 15.80 3.06 -1.03
N THR A 55 15.58 4.37 -0.92
CA THR A 55 14.32 5.04 -1.23
C THR A 55 13.95 5.02 -2.72
N ALA A 56 14.88 4.71 -3.62
CA ALA A 56 14.65 4.59 -5.06
C ALA A 56 14.30 3.14 -5.49
N ARG A 57 14.48 2.15 -4.59
CA ARG A 57 14.15 0.75 -4.84
C ARG A 57 12.64 0.55 -4.90
N ALA A 58 12.20 -0.41 -5.72
CA ALA A 58 10.79 -0.76 -5.88
C ALA A 58 9.88 0.40 -6.32
N LYS A 59 10.46 1.44 -6.94
CA LYS A 59 9.71 2.59 -7.49
C LYS A 59 9.64 2.54 -9.01
N ALA A 60 8.47 2.91 -9.53
CA ALA A 60 8.23 3.18 -10.93
C ALA A 60 7.79 4.66 -11.11
N PRO A 61 8.13 5.31 -12.24
CA PRO A 61 8.93 4.79 -13.34
C PRO A 61 10.43 4.72 -12.99
N ALA A 62 11.12 3.72 -13.54
CA ALA A 62 12.58 3.62 -13.43
C ALA A 62 13.21 3.09 -14.72
N VAL A 63 14.29 3.71 -15.18
CA VAL A 63 15.01 3.33 -16.40
C VAL A 63 16.44 3.01 -16.04
N PHE A 64 16.92 1.83 -16.42
CA PHE A 64 18.28 1.38 -16.15
C PHE A 64 19.00 1.05 -17.44
N SER A 65 20.30 1.34 -17.44
CA SER A 65 21.21 0.90 -18.50
C SER A 65 22.57 0.55 -17.91
N ALA A 66 23.09 -0.62 -18.25
CA ALA A 66 24.33 -1.27 -17.78
C ALA A 66 24.73 -1.06 -16.29
N ASN A 67 25.17 0.14 -15.92
CA ASN A 67 25.67 0.52 -14.60
C ASN A 67 24.98 1.76 -13.98
N ARG A 68 24.02 2.39 -14.65
CA ARG A 68 23.34 3.60 -14.17
C ARG A 68 21.82 3.44 -14.25
N GLY A 69 21.12 4.14 -13.36
CA GLY A 69 19.67 4.15 -13.28
C GLY A 69 19.13 5.55 -13.06
N LEU A 70 17.94 5.80 -13.59
CA LEU A 70 17.15 7.01 -13.39
C LEU A 70 15.80 6.59 -12.81
N VAL A 71 15.32 7.28 -11.77
CA VAL A 71 14.07 6.92 -11.06
C VAL A 71 13.21 8.17 -10.87
N GLY A 72 11.90 8.03 -11.10
CA GLY A 72 10.95 9.12 -10.86
C GLY A 72 11.22 10.35 -11.72
N ASP A 73 11.33 11.51 -11.08
CA ASP A 73 11.44 12.82 -11.74
C ASP A 73 12.82 13.08 -12.37
N ASP A 74 13.84 12.29 -12.02
CA ASP A 74 15.17 12.36 -12.64
C ASP A 74 15.16 11.90 -14.10
N ILE A 75 14.06 11.30 -14.56
CA ILE A 75 13.90 10.81 -15.93
C ILE A 75 13.53 11.97 -16.85
N THR A 76 14.56 12.57 -17.47
CA THR A 76 14.43 13.59 -18.51
C THR A 76 14.93 13.07 -19.86
N LEU A 77 14.54 13.72 -20.97
CA LEU A 77 14.90 13.23 -22.31
C LEU A 77 16.42 13.28 -22.52
N ASP A 78 17.07 14.32 -21.99
CA ASP A 78 18.52 14.48 -22.10
C ASP A 78 19.27 13.48 -21.21
N ALA A 79 18.77 13.22 -20.00
CA ALA A 79 19.31 12.15 -19.15
C ALA A 79 19.16 10.76 -19.81
N LEU A 80 18.04 10.51 -20.53
CA LEU A 80 17.84 9.27 -21.29
C LEU A 80 18.81 9.15 -22.47
N LYS A 81 19.09 10.24 -23.19
CA LYS A 81 20.10 10.24 -24.27
C LYS A 81 21.50 9.96 -23.71
N GLU A 82 21.87 10.62 -22.61
CA GLU A 82 23.15 10.38 -21.94
C GLU A 82 23.27 8.92 -21.46
N LEU A 83 22.18 8.38 -20.90
CA LEU A 83 22.10 7.00 -20.47
C LEU A 83 22.26 6.02 -21.65
N ALA A 84 21.69 6.32 -22.81
CA ALA A 84 21.80 5.51 -24.02
C ALA A 84 23.22 5.53 -24.62
N GLU A 85 23.84 6.70 -24.71
CA GLU A 85 25.20 6.82 -25.27
C GLU A 85 26.25 6.12 -24.43
N ARG A 86 26.18 6.27 -23.10
CA ARG A 86 27.11 5.60 -22.18
C ARG A 86 26.95 4.09 -22.14
N ALA A 87 25.79 3.58 -22.56
CA ALA A 87 25.49 2.15 -22.58
C ALA A 87 26.01 1.42 -23.82
N ARG A 88 26.52 2.16 -24.80
CA ARG A 88 26.90 1.61 -26.10
C ARG A 88 28.03 0.58 -25.93
N GLY A 89 27.76 -0.66 -26.35
CA GLY A 89 28.72 -1.76 -26.25
C GLY A 89 28.84 -2.40 -24.87
N LEU A 90 28.01 -2.00 -23.90
CA LEU A 90 27.92 -2.67 -22.60
C LEU A 90 26.83 -3.75 -22.61
N ALA A 91 26.99 -4.74 -21.73
CA ALA A 91 26.02 -5.82 -21.56
C ALA A 91 24.67 -5.30 -21.07
N ALA A 92 23.60 -6.00 -21.45
CA ALA A 92 22.26 -5.55 -21.14
C ALA A 92 21.95 -5.70 -19.63
N PRO A 93 21.18 -4.77 -19.03
CA PRO A 93 20.86 -4.81 -17.59
C PRO A 93 20.15 -6.10 -17.15
N TRP A 94 19.36 -6.71 -18.04
CA TRP A 94 18.56 -7.90 -17.74
C TRP A 94 19.33 -9.22 -17.89
N GLU A 95 20.54 -9.20 -18.46
CA GLU A 95 21.44 -10.37 -18.48
C GLU A 95 22.14 -10.59 -17.14
N LEU A 96 21.96 -9.66 -16.21
CA LEU A 96 22.40 -9.78 -14.83
C LEU A 96 21.77 -11.05 -14.22
N ARG A 97 22.55 -12.13 -14.16
CA ARG A 97 22.11 -13.40 -13.56
C ARG A 97 21.76 -13.17 -12.10
N LEU A 98 20.45 -13.14 -11.84
CA LEU A 98 19.83 -12.91 -10.53
C LEU A 98 20.45 -13.80 -9.44
N HIS A 99 20.88 -15.02 -9.78
CA HIS A 99 21.49 -15.97 -8.84
C HIS A 99 22.76 -15.46 -8.12
N LYS A 100 23.49 -14.47 -8.68
CA LYS A 100 24.75 -13.96 -8.09
C LYS A 100 24.57 -12.73 -7.20
N LEU A 101 23.37 -12.14 -7.23
CA LEU A 101 22.98 -10.99 -6.40
C LEU A 101 21.95 -11.38 -5.33
N LEU A 102 21.34 -12.56 -5.46
CA LEU A 102 20.51 -13.20 -4.45
C LEU A 102 21.34 -13.95 -3.37
N ASP A 103 22.65 -14.07 -3.54
CA ASP A 103 23.60 -14.58 -2.52
C ASP A 103 23.82 -13.60 -1.35
N SER A 104 22.93 -12.63 -1.22
CA SER A 104 22.86 -11.76 -0.07
C SER A 104 21.43 -11.83 0.44
N ASP A 105 21.26 -12.57 1.54
CA ASP A 105 20.07 -12.60 2.41
C ASP A 105 19.47 -11.19 2.66
N THR A 106 20.21 -10.13 2.39
CA THR A 106 19.82 -8.72 2.46
C THR A 106 18.63 -8.31 1.58
N VAL A 107 18.42 -8.89 0.37
CA VAL A 107 17.37 -8.39 -0.55
C VAL A 107 15.99 -8.94 -0.19
N ALA A 108 15.92 -10.19 0.29
CA ALA A 108 14.70 -10.76 0.85
C ALA A 108 14.35 -10.10 2.19
N LEU A 109 15.36 -9.85 3.05
CA LEU A 109 15.14 -9.19 4.34
C LEU A 109 14.62 -7.76 4.19
N GLU A 110 15.09 -6.95 3.22
CA GLU A 110 14.56 -5.59 3.03
C GLU A 110 13.06 -5.53 2.71
N GLN A 111 12.48 -6.58 2.11
CA GLN A 111 11.04 -6.64 1.82
C GLN A 111 10.20 -6.85 3.09
N TYR A 112 10.77 -7.45 4.13
CA TYR A 112 10.11 -7.71 5.41
C TYR A 112 10.45 -6.71 6.52
N MET A 113 11.52 -5.93 6.36
CA MET A 113 11.94 -4.92 7.35
C MET A 113 10.94 -3.76 7.52
N THR A 114 9.94 -3.61 6.64
CA THR A 114 8.86 -2.61 6.81
C THR A 114 7.71 -3.14 7.69
N TYR A 115 7.54 -4.46 7.80
CA TYR A 115 6.49 -5.10 8.60
C TYR A 115 7.09 -5.95 9.71
N THR A 116 7.94 -5.34 10.54
CA THR A 116 8.43 -6.01 11.76
C THR A 116 7.24 -6.45 12.60
N PRO A 117 7.26 -7.62 13.27
CA PRO A 117 6.21 -8.03 14.21
C PRO A 117 5.85 -6.92 15.22
N LEU A 118 6.84 -6.10 15.60
CA LEU A 118 6.64 -4.93 16.46
C LEU A 118 5.70 -3.87 15.86
N VAL A 119 5.79 -3.61 14.55
CA VAL A 119 4.88 -2.67 13.86
C VAL A 119 3.46 -3.22 13.84
N ILE A 120 3.31 -4.52 13.58
CA ILE A 120 2.00 -5.18 13.54
C ILE A 120 1.36 -5.16 14.94
N ILE A 121 2.12 -5.52 15.97
CA ILE A 121 1.66 -5.47 17.37
C ILE A 121 1.34 -4.03 17.77
N GLY A 122 2.19 -3.06 17.43
CA GLY A 122 2.00 -1.66 17.76
C GLY A 122 0.76 -1.05 17.09
N ALA A 123 0.56 -1.34 15.80
CA ALA A 123 -0.64 -0.91 15.07
C ALA A 123 -1.91 -1.55 15.63
N GLY A 124 -1.88 -2.85 15.94
CA GLY A 124 -3.01 -3.54 16.56
C GLY A 124 -3.34 -3.01 17.96
N LEU A 125 -2.33 -2.65 18.76
CA LEU A 125 -2.55 -2.05 20.08
C LEU A 125 -3.14 -0.64 19.96
N ALA A 126 -2.66 0.16 19.01
CA ALA A 126 -3.20 1.49 18.74
C ALA A 126 -4.67 1.43 18.30
N ASP A 127 -5.03 0.47 17.45
CA ASP A 127 -6.42 0.25 17.03
C ASP A 127 -7.29 -0.30 18.17
N GLY A 128 -6.74 -1.14 19.05
CA GLY A 128 -7.45 -1.62 20.25
C GLY A 128 -7.81 -0.53 21.26
N ILE A 129 -7.04 0.57 21.31
CA ILE A 129 -7.30 1.74 22.18
C ILE A 129 -8.23 2.76 21.49
N ASN A 130 -8.72 2.46 20.27
CA ASN A 130 -9.67 3.31 19.58
C ASN A 130 -10.96 3.50 20.42
N PRO A 131 -11.43 4.74 20.63
CA PRO A 131 -12.67 5.02 21.37
C PRO A 131 -13.88 4.21 20.90
N CYS A 132 -13.96 3.86 19.62
CA CYS A 132 -15.02 3.02 19.06
C CYS A 132 -14.95 1.57 19.56
N ALA A 133 -13.76 0.97 19.56
CA ALA A 133 -13.55 -0.39 20.04
C ALA A 133 -13.75 -0.47 21.57
N TYR A 134 -13.24 0.54 22.28
CA TYR A 134 -13.38 0.66 23.73
C TYR A 134 -14.86 0.74 24.15
N ALA A 135 -15.67 1.55 23.47
CA ALA A 135 -17.10 1.68 23.75
C ALA A 135 -17.84 0.33 23.57
N ALA A 136 -17.53 -0.41 22.50
CA ALA A 136 -18.13 -1.71 22.26
C ALA A 136 -17.80 -2.73 23.36
N ILE A 137 -16.55 -2.77 23.83
CA ILE A 137 -16.11 -3.67 24.91
C ILE A 137 -16.80 -3.32 26.23
N ILE A 138 -16.88 -2.03 26.60
CA ILE A 138 -17.60 -1.60 27.80
C ILE A 138 -19.06 -2.01 27.72
N PHE A 139 -19.73 -1.73 26.60
CA PHE A 139 -21.13 -2.09 26.40
C PHE A 139 -21.33 -3.60 26.54
N PHE A 140 -20.45 -4.39 25.92
CA PHE A 140 -20.51 -5.86 25.99
C PHE A 140 -20.34 -6.37 27.42
N ILE A 141 -19.34 -5.89 28.16
CA ILE A 141 -19.11 -6.28 29.56
C ILE A 141 -20.28 -5.84 30.46
N THR A 142 -20.77 -4.61 30.28
CA THR A 142 -21.90 -4.06 31.05
C THR A 142 -23.15 -4.89 30.82
N TYR A 143 -23.44 -5.25 29.56
CA TYR A 143 -24.57 -6.10 29.20
C TYR A 143 -24.47 -7.49 29.85
N LEU A 144 -23.31 -8.15 29.76
CA LEU A 144 -23.11 -9.48 30.37
C LEU A 144 -23.22 -9.43 31.90
N THR A 145 -22.75 -8.35 32.51
CA THR A 145 -22.86 -8.13 33.94
C THR A 145 -24.32 -7.87 34.35
N TYR A 146 -25.06 -7.11 33.54
CA TYR A 146 -26.50 -6.83 33.75
C TYR A 146 -27.33 -8.11 33.76
N ILE A 147 -27.07 -9.04 32.84
CA ILE A 147 -27.72 -10.37 32.83
C ILE A 147 -27.13 -11.35 33.87
N LYS A 148 -26.33 -10.86 34.82
CA LYS A 148 -25.73 -11.59 35.95
C LYS A 148 -24.87 -12.79 35.55
N LYS A 149 -24.15 -12.71 34.43
CA LYS A 149 -23.18 -13.76 34.04
C LYS A 149 -22.01 -13.81 35.01
N SER A 150 -21.52 -15.02 35.26
CA SER A 150 -20.33 -15.25 36.07
C SER A 150 -19.08 -14.73 35.36
N ARG A 151 -18.02 -14.43 36.12
CA ARG A 151 -16.74 -13.93 35.56
C ARG A 151 -16.13 -14.90 34.54
N ALA A 152 -16.30 -16.21 34.74
CA ALA A 152 -15.83 -17.23 33.82
C ALA A 152 -16.61 -17.22 32.50
N GLU A 153 -17.94 -17.06 32.55
CA GLU A 153 -18.76 -16.91 31.34
C GLU A 153 -18.43 -15.63 30.58
N ILE A 154 -18.15 -14.53 31.28
CA ILE A 154 -17.74 -13.27 30.65
C ILE A 154 -16.38 -13.44 29.94
N LEU A 155 -15.41 -14.09 30.58
CA LEU A 155 -14.10 -14.35 29.99
C LEU A 155 -14.21 -15.25 28.75
N LEU A 156 -15.01 -16.31 28.83
CA LEU A 156 -15.26 -17.22 27.70
C LEU A 156 -15.96 -16.51 26.54
N ALA A 157 -17.00 -15.72 26.82
CA ALA A 157 -17.71 -14.94 25.82
C ALA A 157 -16.78 -13.92 25.14
N GLY A 158 -15.91 -13.25 25.91
CA GLY A 158 -14.89 -12.34 25.39
C GLY A 158 -13.89 -13.04 24.48
N LEU A 159 -13.38 -14.22 24.87
CA LEU A 159 -12.46 -15.01 24.04
C LEU A 159 -13.10 -15.47 22.72
N LEU A 160 -14.36 -15.91 22.77
CA LEU A 160 -15.12 -16.27 21.56
C LEU A 160 -15.37 -15.06 20.66
N PHE A 161 -15.68 -13.90 21.25
CA PHE A 161 -15.87 -12.66 20.50
C PHE A 161 -14.57 -12.23 19.80
N ILE A 162 -13.44 -12.20 20.52
CA ILE A 162 -12.14 -11.83 19.95
C ILE A 162 -11.73 -12.80 18.85
N SER A 163 -11.89 -14.12 19.06
CA SER A 163 -11.53 -15.12 18.05
C SER A 163 -12.40 -15.01 16.80
N ALA A 164 -13.71 -14.79 16.96
CA ALA A 164 -14.61 -14.58 15.84
C ALA A 164 -14.23 -13.33 15.02
N VAL A 165 -13.97 -12.20 15.69
CA VAL A 165 -13.53 -10.96 15.02
C VAL A 165 -12.21 -11.17 14.30
N PHE A 166 -11.23 -11.79 14.95
CA PHE A 166 -9.92 -12.07 14.36
C PHE A 166 -10.03 -12.94 13.10
N VAL A 167 -10.73 -14.08 13.18
CA VAL A 167 -10.92 -14.99 12.04
C VAL A 167 -11.67 -14.30 10.91
N THR A 168 -12.71 -13.52 11.23
CA THR A 168 -13.47 -12.78 10.21
C THR A 168 -12.59 -11.77 9.50
N TYR A 169 -11.79 -10.99 10.22
CA TYR A 169 -10.95 -9.95 9.63
C TYR A 169 -9.81 -10.57 8.83
N LEU A 170 -9.22 -11.67 9.31
CA LEU A 170 -8.24 -12.44 8.57
C LEU A 170 -8.83 -12.98 7.26
N ALA A 171 -10.03 -13.57 7.31
CA ALA A 171 -10.72 -14.08 6.13
C ALA A 171 -11.04 -12.98 5.12
N ILE A 172 -11.52 -11.81 5.58
CA ILE A 172 -11.74 -10.64 4.73
C ILE A 172 -10.42 -10.21 4.07
N GLY A 173 -9.32 -10.14 4.83
CA GLY A 173 -8.01 -9.78 4.30
C GLY A 173 -7.52 -10.76 3.22
N VAL A 174 -7.64 -12.06 3.46
CA VAL A 174 -7.28 -13.12 2.49
C VAL A 174 -8.16 -13.04 1.24
N ALA A 175 -9.47 -12.88 1.41
CA ALA A 175 -10.42 -12.75 0.30
C ALA A 175 -10.13 -11.51 -0.54
N LEU A 176 -9.89 -10.36 0.10
CA LEU A 176 -9.56 -9.11 -0.56
C LEU A 176 -8.23 -9.22 -1.30
N TYR A 177 -7.20 -9.81 -0.69
CA TYR A 177 -5.92 -10.06 -1.34
C TYR A 177 -6.08 -10.95 -2.58
N GLY A 178 -6.87 -12.02 -2.48
CA GLY A 178 -7.20 -12.88 -3.61
C GLY A 178 -7.92 -12.13 -4.73
N LEU A 179 -8.88 -11.28 -4.39
CA LEU A 179 -9.63 -10.46 -5.34
C LEU A 179 -8.74 -9.41 -6.02
N LEU A 180 -7.86 -8.75 -5.26
CA LEU A 180 -6.91 -7.77 -5.78
C LEU A 180 -5.87 -8.40 -6.72
N ARG A 181 -5.54 -9.67 -6.52
CA ARG A 181 -4.62 -10.40 -7.40
C ARG A 181 -5.29 -10.83 -8.72
N THR A 182 -6.57 -11.20 -8.70
CA THR A 182 -7.31 -11.64 -9.89
C THR A 182 -7.81 -10.47 -10.72
N MET A 183 -8.24 -9.40 -10.06
CA MET A 183 -8.55 -8.12 -10.69
C MET A 183 -7.25 -7.34 -10.79
N GLY A 184 -6.41 -7.69 -11.78
CA GLY A 184 -5.27 -6.85 -12.16
C GLY A 184 -5.72 -5.40 -12.23
N GLU A 185 -5.10 -4.56 -11.41
CA GLU A 185 -5.35 -3.13 -11.25
C GLU A 185 -6.81 -2.72 -11.02
N VAL A 186 -7.12 -2.33 -9.79
CA VAL A 186 -8.32 -1.55 -9.52
C VAL A 186 -8.25 -0.23 -10.30
N SER A 187 -9.14 -0.05 -11.29
CA SER A 187 -9.19 1.16 -12.11
C SER A 187 -9.26 2.44 -11.26
N VAL A 188 -8.61 3.53 -11.70
CA VAL A 188 -8.69 4.87 -11.07
C VAL A 188 -10.12 5.24 -10.72
N THR A 189 -11.04 4.91 -11.63
CA THR A 189 -12.45 5.22 -11.52
C THR A 189 -13.06 4.55 -10.30
N LEU A 190 -12.77 3.27 -10.06
CA LEU A 190 -13.32 2.54 -8.92
C LEU A 190 -12.75 3.08 -7.59
N ASN A 191 -11.45 3.37 -7.55
CA ASN A 191 -10.82 3.97 -6.37
C ASN A 191 -11.39 5.38 -6.07
N ARG A 192 -11.57 6.19 -7.11
CA ARG A 192 -12.16 7.53 -7.00
C ARG A 192 -13.61 7.47 -6.51
N ILE A 193 -14.40 6.52 -7.02
CA ILE A 193 -15.78 6.29 -6.55
C ILE A 193 -15.76 5.91 -5.08
N LEU A 194 -14.98 4.88 -4.69
CA LEU A 194 -14.89 4.43 -3.30
C LEU A 194 -14.51 5.56 -2.35
N TYR A 195 -13.47 6.33 -2.66
CA TYR A 195 -13.07 7.47 -1.82
C TYR A 195 -14.10 8.59 -1.80
N SER A 196 -14.79 8.87 -2.91
CA SER A 196 -15.85 9.88 -2.92
C SER A 196 -17.05 9.48 -2.05
N VAL A 197 -17.45 8.21 -2.09
CA VAL A 197 -18.53 7.66 -1.25
C VAL A 197 -18.11 7.69 0.22
N MET A 198 -16.90 7.24 0.54
CA MET A 198 -16.37 7.30 1.90
C MET A 198 -16.31 8.73 2.45
N ALA A 199 -15.82 9.68 1.65
CA ALA A 199 -15.77 11.09 2.03
C ALA A 199 -17.17 11.66 2.28
N LEU A 200 -18.15 11.33 1.45
CA LEU A 200 -19.54 11.74 1.63
C LEU A 200 -20.13 11.18 2.94
N LEU A 201 -19.94 9.88 3.19
CA LEU A 201 -20.42 9.24 4.42
C LEU A 201 -19.79 9.86 5.67
N LEU A 202 -18.49 10.11 5.65
CA LEU A 202 -17.79 10.79 6.75
C LEU A 202 -18.29 12.22 6.94
N ALA A 203 -18.50 12.99 5.87
CA ALA A 203 -19.03 14.34 5.95
C ALA A 203 -20.43 14.37 6.57
N VAL A 204 -21.29 13.41 6.20
CA VAL A 204 -22.63 13.25 6.79
C VAL A 204 -22.52 12.89 8.27
N ALA A 205 -21.68 11.91 8.64
CA ALA A 205 -21.49 11.50 10.02
C ALA A 205 -20.96 12.64 10.91
N VAL A 206 -20.00 13.43 10.40
CA VAL A 206 -19.46 14.62 11.08
C VAL A 206 -20.55 15.68 11.24
N GLY A 207 -21.30 15.98 10.17
CA GLY A 207 -22.39 16.96 10.23
C GLY A 207 -23.47 16.59 11.26
N LEU A 208 -23.84 15.31 11.33
CA LEU A 208 -24.77 14.81 12.34
C LEU A 208 -24.18 14.91 13.76
N SER A 209 -22.93 14.48 13.95
CA SER A 209 -22.25 14.52 15.24
C SER A 209 -22.07 15.94 15.77
N LEU A 210 -21.68 16.89 14.91
CA LEU A 210 -21.55 18.30 15.27
C LEU A 210 -22.93 18.92 15.59
N GLY A 211 -23.94 18.61 14.78
CA GLY A 211 -25.30 19.09 15.02
C GLY A 211 -25.86 18.62 16.37
N ASP A 212 -25.62 17.37 16.73
CA ASP A 212 -26.02 16.82 18.02
C ASP A 212 -25.19 17.40 19.18
N GLY A 213 -23.88 17.66 18.98
CA GLY A 213 -23.04 18.37 19.93
C GLY A 213 -23.52 19.80 20.24
N ILE A 214 -23.89 20.57 19.20
CA ILE A 214 -24.44 21.93 19.37
C ILE A 214 -25.78 21.88 20.10
N ARG A 215 -26.68 20.95 19.75
CA ARG A 215 -27.98 20.79 20.44
C ARG A 215 -27.81 20.41 21.91
N CYS A 216 -26.79 19.62 22.23
CA CYS A 216 -26.44 19.28 23.61
C CYS A 216 -26.00 20.53 24.39
N LEU A 217 -25.12 21.35 23.82
CA LEU A 217 -24.67 22.63 24.41
C LEU A 217 -25.81 23.64 24.59
N GLN A 218 -26.83 23.61 23.72
CA GLN A 218 -28.03 24.44 23.83
C GLN A 218 -29.06 23.93 24.86
N GLY A 219 -28.73 22.89 25.63
CA GLY A 219 -29.62 22.32 26.64
C GLY A 219 -30.79 21.53 26.06
N ARG A 220 -30.72 21.07 24.81
CA ARG A 220 -31.76 20.28 24.12
C ARG A 220 -31.31 18.84 23.80
N PRO A 221 -30.84 18.05 24.80
CA PRO A 221 -30.34 16.69 24.54
C PRO A 221 -31.44 15.74 24.01
N GLN A 222 -32.71 16.05 24.26
CA GLN A 222 -33.84 15.25 23.77
C GLN A 222 -34.00 15.28 22.24
N GLN A 223 -33.44 16.28 21.54
CA GLN A 223 -33.52 16.44 20.08
C GLN A 223 -32.30 15.86 19.33
N MET A 224 -31.38 15.19 20.02
CA MET A 224 -30.24 14.51 19.38
C MET A 224 -30.74 13.33 18.53
N LYS A 225 -30.19 13.17 17.33
CA LYS A 225 -30.56 12.09 16.40
C LYS A 225 -29.74 10.83 16.64
N LEU A 226 -28.46 10.97 16.96
CA LEU A 226 -27.54 9.89 17.33
C LEU A 226 -27.55 9.72 18.85
N LYS A 227 -28.63 9.14 19.38
CA LYS A 227 -28.67 8.73 20.79
C LYS A 227 -28.05 7.34 20.90
N LEU A 228 -27.05 7.21 21.76
CA LEU A 228 -26.62 5.90 22.26
C LEU A 228 -27.73 5.38 23.21
N PRO A 229 -28.17 4.13 23.07
CA PRO A 229 -29.12 3.51 24.00
C PRO A 229 -28.53 3.32 25.40
#